data_AF-D2QZ90-F1
#
_entry.id   AF-D2QZ90-F1
#
_cell.length_a   1.000
_cell.length_b   1.000
_cell.length_c   1.000
_cell.angle_alpha   90.00
_cell.angle_beta   90.00
_cell.angle_gamma   90.00
#
_symmetry.space_group_name_H-M   'P 1'
#
loop_
_entity.id
_entity.type
_entity.pdbx_description
1 polymer ?
#
loop_
_entity_poly.entity_id
_entity_poly.type
_entity_poly.pdbx_seq_one_letter_code
_entity_poly.pdbx_strand_id
1 'polypeptide(L)'
;MFALLISCGVVIAIAAAVALGWYREHQRQIWLERNFPPISDDEFMARCPPGTNRDVALKVRRIIAEQLGYPYERIHPTSRFEEGDLLG
;
A
#
# COMPACT_ATOMS: atom_id res chain seq x y z
N MET A 1 -18.98 -32.53 24.80
CA MET A 1 -19.85 -31.52 24.16
C MET A 1 -19.21 -30.13 24.16
N PHE A 2 -18.73 -29.60 25.30
CA PHE A 2 -18.07 -28.27 25.37
C PHE A 2 -16.78 -28.13 24.53
N ALA A 3 -15.94 -29.17 24.46
CA ALA A 3 -14.70 -29.12 23.66
C ALA A 3 -14.94 -28.96 22.14
N LEU A 4 -16.04 -29.51 21.62
CA LEU A 4 -16.42 -29.38 20.20
C LEU A 4 -16.97 -27.98 19.86
N LEU A 5 -17.63 -27.33 20.82
CA LEU A 5 -18.11 -25.96 20.67
C LEU A 5 -16.94 -24.96 20.69
N ILE A 6 -15.94 -25.19 21.56
CA ILE A 6 -14.72 -24.39 21.64
C ILE A 6 -13.91 -24.52 20.35
N SER A 7 -13.75 -25.74 19.81
CA SER A 7 -13.02 -25.94 18.55
C SER A 7 -13.71 -25.27 17.36
N CYS A 8 -15.04 -25.33 17.26
CA CYS A 8 -15.78 -24.62 16.22
C CYS A 8 -15.64 -23.10 16.35
N GLY A 9 -15.71 -22.55 17.57
CA GLY A 9 -15.54 -21.13 17.81
C GLY A 9 -14.17 -20.60 17.34
N VAL A 10 -13.10 -21.34 17.63
CA VAL A 10 -11.73 -20.96 17.21
C VAL A 10 -11.58 -20.98 15.68
N VAL A 11 -12.12 -22.01 15.01
CA VAL A 11 -12.05 -22.10 13.53
C VAL A 11 -12.80 -20.95 12.88
N ILE A 12 -13.99 -20.60 13.40
CA ILE A 12 -14.79 -19.47 12.90
C ILE A 12 -14.03 -18.14 13.11
N ALA A 13 -13.42 -17.95 14.28
CA ALA A 13 -12.66 -16.74 14.58
C ALA A 13 -11.45 -16.57 13.64
N ILE A 14 -10.70 -17.65 13.38
CA ILE A 14 -9.56 -17.63 12.45
C ILE A 14 -10.05 -17.33 11.02
N ALA A 15 -11.10 -17.99 10.56
CA ALA A 15 -11.66 -17.75 9.24
C ALA A 15 -12.13 -16.30 9.07
N ALA A 16 -12.79 -15.73 10.09
CA ALA A 16 -13.21 -14.33 10.10
C ALA A 16 -12.01 -13.38 10.07
N ALA A 17 -10.95 -13.64 10.84
CA ALA A 17 -9.74 -12.82 10.84
C ALA A 17 -9.05 -12.83 9.48
N VAL A 18 -8.94 -14.00 8.83
CA VAL A 18 -8.40 -14.11 7.47
C VAL A 18 -9.28 -13.37 6.47
N ALA A 19 -10.59 -13.56 6.51
CA ALA A 19 -11.52 -12.87 5.62
C ALA A 19 -11.47 -11.35 5.78
N LEU A 20 -11.37 -10.84 7.00
CA LEU A 20 -11.19 -9.42 7.28
C LEU A 20 -9.86 -8.89 6.75
N GLY A 21 -8.77 -9.64 6.94
CA GLY A 21 -7.46 -9.29 6.39
C GLY A 21 -7.49 -9.18 4.86
N TRP A 22 -8.08 -10.18 4.19
CA TRP A 22 -8.28 -10.17 2.74
C TRP A 22 -9.17 -9.02 2.27
N TYR A 23 -10.29 -8.77 2.96
CA TYR A 23 -11.20 -7.69 2.61
C TYR A 23 -10.52 -6.32 2.72
N ARG A 24 -9.74 -6.09 3.77
CA ARG A 24 -8.99 -4.83 3.96
C ARG A 24 -7.94 -4.64 2.88
N GLU A 25 -7.17 -5.68 2.55
CA GLU A 25 -6.15 -5.59 1.49
C GLU A 25 -6.80 -5.37 0.13
N HIS A 26 -7.91 -6.05 -0.16
CA HIS A 26 -8.64 -5.87 -1.42
C HIS A 26 -9.20 -4.44 -1.55
N GLN A 27 -9.81 -3.91 -0.49
CA GLN A 27 -10.26 -2.51 -0.45
C GLN A 27 -9.09 -1.53 -0.61
N ARG A 28 -7.94 -1.81 0.01
CA ARG A 28 -6.72 -0.99 -0.14
C ARG A 28 -6.28 -0.96 -1.60
N GLN A 29 -6.26 -2.09 -2.29
CA GLN A 29 -5.89 -2.15 -3.70
C GLN A 29 -6.88 -1.39 -4.60
N ILE A 30 -8.18 -1.54 -4.38
CA ILE A 30 -9.21 -0.78 -5.13
C ILE A 30 -9.06 0.72 -4.89
N TRP A 31 -8.83 1.13 -3.63
CA TRP A 31 -8.61 2.53 -3.31
C TRP A 31 -7.32 3.06 -3.97
N LEU A 32 -6.25 2.27 -3.99
CA LEU A 32 -5.01 2.62 -4.70
C LEU A 32 -5.22 2.72 -6.22
N GLU A 33 -5.99 1.82 -6.83
CA GLU A 33 -6.36 1.88 -8.25
C GLU A 33 -7.14 3.13 -8.60
N ARG A 34 -8.05 3.53 -7.73
CA ARG A 34 -8.90 4.68 -7.98
C ARG A 34 -8.18 6.01 -7.76
N ASN A 35 -7.33 6.10 -6.74
CA ASN A 35 -6.69 7.36 -6.33
C ASN A 35 -5.28 7.55 -6.91
N PHE A 36 -4.58 6.45 -7.19
CA PHE A 36 -3.21 6.47 -7.71
C PHE A 36 -3.12 5.61 -8.98
N PRO A 37 -3.64 6.13 -10.11
CA PRO A 37 -3.47 5.47 -11.40
C PRO A 37 -1.97 5.34 -11.71
N PRO A 38 -1.56 4.28 -12.42
CA PRO A 38 -0.16 4.10 -12.81
C PRO A 38 0.29 5.28 -13.68
N ILE A 39 1.40 5.92 -13.30
CA ILE A 39 2.01 7.04 -14.02
C ILE A 39 3.36 6.65 -14.62
N SER A 40 3.62 7.12 -15.83
CA SER A 40 4.91 6.90 -16.52
C SER A 40 6.03 7.75 -15.89
N ASP A 41 7.29 7.50 -16.28
CA ASP A 41 8.42 8.31 -15.81
C ASP A 41 8.35 9.77 -16.29
N ASP A 42 7.88 10.00 -17.52
CA ASP A 42 7.74 11.35 -18.05
C ASP A 42 6.62 12.12 -17.34
N GLU A 43 5.50 11.46 -17.06
CA GLU A 43 4.40 12.05 -16.28
C GLU A 43 4.81 12.31 -14.83
N PHE A 44 5.56 11.39 -14.22
CA PHE A 44 6.12 11.58 -12.90
C PHE A 44 7.01 12.83 -12.86
N MET A 45 7.93 12.95 -13.82
CA MET A 45 8.82 14.11 -13.93
C MET A 45 8.08 15.41 -14.24
N ALA A 46 7.02 15.36 -15.05
CA ALA A 46 6.19 16.53 -15.34
C ALA A 46 5.46 17.07 -14.10
N ARG A 47 5.21 16.20 -13.11
CA ARG A 47 4.60 16.56 -11.82
C ARG A 47 5.63 16.95 -10.75
N CYS A 48 6.92 16.73 -10.99
CA CYS A 48 7.98 17.17 -10.08
C CYS A 48 8.20 18.69 -10.16
N PRO A 49 8.70 19.34 -9.09
CA PRO A 49 9.08 20.74 -9.12
C PRO A 49 10.10 21.05 -10.22
N PRO A 50 10.07 22.24 -10.84
CA PRO A 50 11.05 22.63 -11.83
C PRO A 50 12.48 22.60 -11.24
N GLY A 51 13.44 22.11 -12.02
CA GLY A 51 14.82 21.93 -11.56
C GLY A 51 15.08 20.60 -10.83
N THR A 52 14.08 19.74 -10.67
CA THR A 52 14.28 18.38 -10.14
C THR A 52 15.17 17.57 -11.08
N ASN A 53 16.25 17.01 -10.55
CA ASN A 53 17.13 16.11 -11.31
C ASN A 53 16.40 14.78 -11.60
N ARG A 54 16.29 14.44 -12.89
CA ARG A 54 15.57 13.25 -13.36
C ARG A 54 16.12 11.95 -12.79
N ASP A 55 17.42 11.74 -12.87
CA ASP A 55 18.05 10.49 -12.44
C ASP A 55 17.89 10.27 -10.93
N VAL A 56 18.04 11.34 -10.15
CA VAL A 56 17.82 11.30 -8.71
C VAL A 56 16.37 10.98 -8.39
N ALA A 57 15.41 11.65 -9.03
CA ALA A 57 13.99 11.48 -8.76
C ALA A 57 13.48 10.08 -9.09
N LEU A 58 13.86 9.54 -10.26
CA LEU A 58 13.50 8.18 -10.67
C LEU A 58 14.21 7.12 -9.81
N LYS A 59 15.44 7.37 -9.37
CA LYS A 59 16.14 6.48 -8.44
C LYS A 59 15.45 6.44 -7.08
N VAL A 60 15.04 7.60 -6.54
CA VAL A 60 14.28 7.69 -5.30
C VAL A 60 12.94 6.96 -5.45
N ARG A 61 12.23 7.19 -6.55
CA ARG A 61 10.99 6.48 -6.88
C ARG A 61 11.18 4.95 -6.83
N ARG A 62 12.26 4.44 -7.42
CA ARG A 62 12.59 3.00 -7.39
C ARG A 62 12.88 2.49 -5.97
N ILE A 63 13.68 3.23 -5.20
CA ILE A 63 14.00 2.85 -3.81
C ILE A 63 12.72 2.75 -2.98
N ILE A 64 11.80 3.71 -3.12
CA ILE A 64 10.52 3.70 -2.41
C ILE A 64 9.69 2.46 -2.79
N ALA A 65 9.64 2.11 -4.09
CA ALA A 65 8.93 0.93 -4.57
C ALA A 65 9.47 -0.36 -3.92
N GLU A 66 10.79 -0.51 -3.96
CA GLU A 66 11.48 -1.70 -3.45
C GLU A 66 11.35 -1.83 -1.92
N GLN A 67 11.52 -0.73 -1.19
CA GLN A 67 11.55 -0.77 0.27
C GLN A 67 10.16 -0.90 0.91
N LEU A 68 9.13 -0.32 0.28
CA LEU A 68 7.78 -0.34 0.82
C LEU A 68 6.86 -1.37 0.16
N GLY A 69 7.36 -2.07 -0.87
CA GLY A 69 6.58 -3.03 -1.64
C GLY A 69 5.44 -2.40 -2.44
N TYR A 70 5.52 -1.10 -2.73
CA TYR A 70 4.54 -0.42 -3.59
C TYR A 70 4.89 -0.61 -5.07
N PRO A 71 3.90 -0.74 -5.96
CA PRO A 71 4.15 -0.73 -7.40
C PRO A 71 4.84 0.58 -7.82
N TYR A 72 5.91 0.46 -8.60
CA TYR A 72 6.73 1.59 -9.05
C TYR A 72 5.90 2.67 -9.74
N GLU A 73 4.97 2.24 -10.60
CA GLU A 73 4.10 3.10 -11.39
C GLU A 73 3.13 3.90 -10.52
N ARG A 74 2.91 3.51 -9.26
CA ARG A 74 1.92 4.12 -8.37
C ARG A 74 2.52 5.09 -7.35
N ILE A 75 3.83 5.25 -7.36
CA ILE A 75 4.51 6.24 -6.51
C ILE A 75 4.36 7.61 -7.14
N HIS A 76 3.69 8.50 -6.42
CA HIS A 76 3.37 9.84 -6.90
C HIS A 76 4.31 10.87 -6.24
N PRO A 77 4.78 11.92 -6.96
CA PRO A 77 5.68 12.92 -6.38
C PRO A 77 5.03 13.78 -5.29
N THR A 78 3.70 13.81 -5.23
CA THR A 78 2.96 14.48 -4.15
C THR A 78 2.66 13.57 -2.96
N SER A 79 3.00 12.28 -3.04
CA SER A 79 2.88 11.38 -1.90
C SER A 79 3.78 11.87 -0.78
N ARG A 80 3.24 11.92 0.44
CA ARG A 80 3.99 12.26 1.64
C ARG A 80 4.13 10.99 2.47
N PHE A 81 5.30 10.84 3.09
CA PHE A 81 5.43 9.89 4.18
C PHE A 81 4.64 10.43 5.35
N GLU A 82 3.60 9.71 5.76
CA GLU A 82 2.94 9.98 7.03
C GLU A 82 3.81 9.44 8.15
N GLU A 83 3.97 10.23 9.20
CA GLU A 83 4.64 9.79 10.41
C GLU A 83 3.70 8.78 11.10
N GLY A 84 4.12 7.53 11.18
CA GLY A 84 3.32 6.50 11.84
C GLY A 84 3.31 6.76 13.35
N ASP A 85 2.12 7.03 13.92
CA ASP A 85 1.91 6.95 15.36
C ASP A 85 2.18 5.52 15.82
N LEU A 86 3.40 5.29 16.31
CA LEU A 86 3.80 4.02 16.93
C LEU A 86 3.30 3.90 18.38
N LEU A 87 2.46 4.82 18.87
CA LEU A 87 1.78 4.75 20.17
C LEU A 87 0.44 5.50 20.11
N GLY A 88 -0.67 4.75 19.99
CA GLY A 88 -2.04 5.24 20.11
C GLY A 88 -3.04 4.11 20.25
#